data_AF-A0A2X1KT94-F1
#
_entry.id   AF-A0A2X1KT94-F1
#
_cell.length_a   1.000
_cell.length_b   1.000
_cell.length_c   1.000
_cell.angle_alpha   90.00
_cell.angle_beta   90.00
_cell.angle_gamma   90.00
#
_symmetry.space_group_name_H-M   'P 1'
#
loop_
_entity.id
_entity.type
_entity.pdbx_description
1 polymer ?
#
loop_
_entity_poly.entity_id
_entity_poly.type
_entity_poly.pdbx_seq_one_letter_code
_entity_poly.pdbx_strand_id
1 'polypeptide(L)' 'MKERIATAVPDKNDTVKVYCNAGRQSGQAKEILSEMGYTHVENAGGLKDIAMPKVKG' A
#
# COMPACT_ATOMS: atom_id res chain seq x y z
N MET A 1 11.29 -5.11 -4.79
CA MET A 1 9.99 -4.53 -4.41
C MET A 1 8.98 -4.49 -5.56
N LYS A 2 9.35 -3.97 -6.74
CA LYS A 2 8.42 -3.72 -7.86
C LYS A 2 7.68 -4.98 -8.36
N GLU A 3 8.34 -6.13 -8.40
CA GLU A 3 7.74 -7.39 -8.89
C GLU A 3 6.63 -7.96 -7.99
N ARG A 4 6.66 -7.73 -6.67
CA ARG A 4 5.68 -8.35 -5.75
C ARG A 4 4.31 -7.67 -5.79
N ILE A 5 4.26 -6.39 -6.18
CA ILE A 5 3.02 -5.62 -6.28
C ILE A 5 2.23 -6.02 -7.53
N ALA A 6 2.91 -6.24 -8.65
CA ALA A 6 2.27 -6.63 -9.91
C ALA A 6 1.56 -8.00 -9.81
N THR A 7 2.11 -8.93 -9.02
CA THR A 7 1.46 -10.22 -8.74
C THR A 7 0.35 -10.10 -7.69
N ALA A 8 0.51 -9.23 -6.70
CA ALA A 8 -0.46 -9.06 -5.61
C ALA A 8 -1.71 -8.28 -6.03
N VAL A 9 -1.55 -7.28 -6.90
CA VAL A 9 -2.63 -6.45 -7.40
C VAL A 9 -2.45 -6.25 -8.91
N PRO A 10 -2.88 -7.24 -9.73
CA PRO A 10 -2.78 -7.13 -11.19
C PRO A 10 -3.71 -6.05 -11.77
N ASP A 11 -4.80 -5.72 -11.05
CA ASP A 11 -5.77 -4.71 -11.47
C ASP A 11 -5.38 -3.32 -10.94
N LYS A 12 -5.04 -2.41 -11.86
CA LYS A 12 -4.57 -1.06 -11.51
C LYS A 12 -5.68 -0.10 -11.10
N ASN A 13 -6.95 -0.47 -11.32
CA ASN A 13 -8.11 0.30 -10.86
C ASN A 13 -8.51 -0.07 -9.43
N ASP A 14 -7.98 -1.15 -8.87
CA ASP A 14 -8.29 -1.55 -7.51
C ASP A 14 -7.73 -0.55 -6.49
N THR A 15 -8.42 -0.38 -5.37
CA THR A 15 -8.04 0.59 -4.34
C THR A 15 -6.97 0.01 -3.44
N VAL A 16 -5.71 0.39 -3.69
CA VAL A 16 -4.55 -0.08 -2.92
C VAL A 16 -4.32 0.82 -1.72
N LYS A 17 -4.71 0.33 -0.54
CA LYS A 17 -4.42 0.98 0.75
C LYS A 17 -3.04 0.53 1.24
N VAL A 18 -2.05 1.40 1.15
CA VAL A 18 -0.69 1.14 1.64
C VAL A 18 -0.52 1.64 3.06
N TYR A 19 0.14 0.82 3.88
CA TYR A 19 0.50 1.18 5.24
C TYR A 19 1.87 0.66 5.62
N CYS A 20 2.49 1.31 6.59
CA CYS A 20 3.74 0.82 7.16
C CYS A 20 3.81 1.09 8.66
N ASN A 21 4.84 0.62 9.33
CA ASN A 21 4.91 0.72 10.80
C ASN A 21 4.94 2.18 11.33
N ALA A 22 5.45 3.14 10.52
CA ALA A 22 5.65 4.54 10.91
C ALA A 22 5.17 5.57 9.86
N GLY A 23 4.39 5.16 8.85
CA GLY A 23 3.93 6.02 7.74
C GLY A 23 4.97 6.40 6.66
N ARG A 24 6.28 6.29 6.94
CA ARG A 24 7.33 6.73 5.99
C ARG A 24 7.45 5.84 4.74
N GLN A 25 7.39 4.52 4.90
CA GLN A 25 7.49 3.60 3.76
C GLN A 25 6.19 3.53 2.95
N SER A 26 5.03 3.77 3.57
CA SER A 26 3.76 3.84 2.83
C SER A 26 3.69 5.08 1.92
N GLY A 27 4.35 6.18 2.28
CA GLY A 27 4.55 7.32 1.39
C GLY A 27 5.32 6.95 0.12
N GLN A 28 6.47 6.27 0.28
CA GLN A 28 7.28 5.82 -0.85
C GLN A 28 6.54 4.78 -1.72
N ALA A 29 5.79 3.87 -1.08
CA ALA A 29 4.98 2.89 -1.81
C ALA A 29 3.88 3.57 -2.62
N LYS A 30 3.25 4.63 -2.09
CA LYS A 30 2.27 5.43 -2.82
C LYS A 30 2.86 6.06 -4.07
N GLU A 31 4.01 6.72 -3.96
CA GLU A 31 4.69 7.31 -5.13
C GLU A 31 5.00 6.25 -6.19
N ILE A 32 5.60 5.12 -5.80
CA ILE A 32 5.94 4.04 -6.73
C ILE A 32 4.69 3.48 -7.41
N LEU A 33 3.60 3.27 -6.67
CA LEU A 33 2.34 2.77 -7.23
C LEU A 33 1.70 3.80 -8.17
N SER A 34 1.71 5.08 -7.81
CA SER A 34 1.23 6.15 -8.69
C SER A 34 2.07 6.23 -9.98
N GLU A 35 3.41 6.12 -9.90
CA GLU A 35 4.28 6.03 -11.08
C GLU A 35 4.00 4.78 -11.93
N MET A 36 3.60 3.67 -11.31
CA MET A 36 3.21 2.44 -12.02
C MET A 36 1.84 2.52 -12.69
N GLY A 37 1.08 3.60 -12.47
CA GLY A 37 -0.24 3.84 -13.04
C GLY A 37 -1.40 3.35 -12.18
N TYR A 38 -1.19 3.07 -10.90
CA TYR A 38 -2.29 2.85 -9.96
C TYR A 38 -2.94 4.19 -9.63
N THR A 39 -4.22 4.32 -9.95
CA THR A 39 -4.99 5.55 -9.78
C THR A 39 -5.58 5.69 -8.37
N HIS A 40 -5.80 4.56 -7.70
CA HIS A 40 -6.46 4.50 -6.40
C HIS A 40 -5.50 4.04 -5.30
N VAL A 41 -4.48 4.85 -4.99
CA VAL A 41 -3.51 4.53 -3.93
C VAL A 41 -3.68 5.45 -2.72
N GLU A 42 -4.12 4.86 -1.61
CA GLU A 42 -4.32 5.59 -0.35
C GLU A 42 -3.25 5.22 0.67
N ASN A 43 -2.61 6.22 1.27
CA ASN A 43 -1.73 6.00 2.41
C ASN A 43 -2.57 5.97 3.67
N ALA A 44 -2.81 4.77 4.19
CA ALA A 44 -3.55 4.57 5.43
C ALA A 44 -2.74 4.92 6.69
N GLY A 45 -1.48 5.35 6.53
CA GLY A 45 -0.64 5.84 7.61
C GLY A 45 0.17 4.75 8.32
N GLY A 46 0.37 4.95 9.61
CA GLY A 46 1.10 4.03 10.48
C GLY A 46 0.26 2.80 10.82
N LEU A 47 0.88 1.62 10.96
CA LEU A 47 0.23 0.40 11.49
C LEU A 47 -0.35 0.64 12.89
N LYS A 48 0.17 1.64 13.61
CA LYS A 48 -0.36 2.09 14.91
C LYS A 48 -1.68 2.87 14.78
N ASP A 49 -1.87 3.59 13.67
CA ASP A 49 -3.09 4.34 13.36
C ASP A 49 -4.15 3.47 12.69
N ILE A 50 -3.74 2.36 12.10
CA ILE A 50 -4.63 1.46 11.38
C ILE A 50 -5.18 0.42 12.35
N ALA A 51 -6.43 0.62 12.73
CA ALA A 51 -7.23 -0.31 13.52
C ALA A 51 -7.68 -1.54 12.68
N MET A 52 -6.76 -2.17 11.94
CA MET A 52 -7.04 -3.46 11.31
C MET A 52 -6.73 -4.58 12.30
N PRO A 53 -7.59 -5.60 12.42
CA PRO A 53 -7.26 -6.78 13.21
C PRO A 53 -6.01 -7.41 12.61
N LYS A 54 -4.92 -7.39 13.39
CA LYS A 54 -3.70 -8.10 13.01
C LYS A 54 -4.07 -9.56 12.87
N VAL A 55 -4.02 -10.10 11.65
CA VAL A 55 -4.06 -11.54 11.42
C VAL A 55 -2.89 -12.13 12.19
N LYS A 56 -3.22 -12.68 13.37
CA LYS A 56 -2.31 -13.42 14.22
C LYS A 56 -2.01 -14.71 13.47
N GLY A 57 -0.78 -14.84 12.99
CA GLY A 57 -0.27 -16.12 12.51
C GLY A 57 -0.37 -17.19 13.59
#